data_AF-A0A423DGM2-F1
#
_entry.id   AF-A0A423DGM2-F1
#
_cell.length_a   1.000
_cell.length_b   1.000
_cell.length_c   1.000
_cell.angle_alpha   90.00
_cell.angle_beta   90.00
_cell.angle_gamma   90.00
#
_symmetry.space_group_name_H-M   'P 1'
#
loop_
_entity.id
_entity.type
_entity.pdbx_description
1 polymer ?
#
loop_
_entity_poly.entity_id
_entity_poly.type
_entity_poly.pdbx_seq_one_letter_code
_entity_poly.pdbx_strand_id
1 'polypeptide(L)'
;MAFFKRCSVMLLAWAALQGAVQAEPYVDVLDLPAQPSALAASSALRDVSVAGTRLVAVGPRGHILYSDDQGSHWQQAQVPVSADLNALSFATAQLGWAVGNDGVILHSRDGGQRWEKQLDGRVLGEQVLAYYQARAQAGGDQWARWVGEGERLVAEGADKPLLDVWFSDPLHGFAVGVFNLLLHTVDGGQHWTPWLERSDNPQGLHLTGLASVDGALYISGEQGLLLKLSADGERFQRLSTPYAGTYFGVIGKPGTLLAYGLRGHVLRSTDGGAQWQAVKTDLTSSITAASLDASGRFWLASQAGDLLVSGDDGASFSPVAQTQRAPVSGAAFDSAADLVLVGERGIRTLAPEQPQQP
;
A
#
# COMPACT_ATOMS: atom_id res chain seq x y z
N MET A 1 41.26 -35.24 -68.72
CA MET A 1 39.80 -35.09 -68.53
C MET A 1 39.38 -35.96 -67.36
N ALA A 2 39.20 -35.38 -66.16
CA ALA A 2 38.41 -35.89 -65.01
C ALA A 2 38.85 -35.18 -63.72
N PHE A 3 38.49 -33.91 -63.55
CA PHE A 3 38.50 -33.20 -62.27
C PHE A 3 37.32 -32.21 -62.32
N PHE A 4 36.66 -31.96 -61.18
CA PHE A 4 35.40 -31.20 -60.99
C PHE A 4 34.08 -31.97 -61.14
N LYS A 5 33.85 -32.93 -60.24
CA LYS A 5 32.51 -33.26 -59.72
C LYS A 5 32.66 -33.76 -58.29
N ARG A 6 32.42 -32.90 -57.29
CA ARG A 6 32.05 -33.21 -55.87
C ARG A 6 32.29 -31.97 -55.00
N CYS A 7 31.43 -30.96 -55.11
CA CYS A 7 31.35 -29.85 -54.16
C CYS A 7 29.97 -29.17 -54.25
N SER A 8 28.87 -29.90 -54.03
CA SER A 8 27.54 -29.26 -53.99
C SER A 8 26.46 -29.96 -53.12
N VAL A 9 26.78 -31.00 -52.35
CA VAL A 9 25.74 -31.75 -51.58
C VAL A 9 25.85 -31.54 -50.06
N MET A 10 26.78 -30.72 -49.58
CA MET A 10 27.02 -30.53 -48.13
C MET A 10 26.64 -29.13 -47.61
N LEU A 11 25.60 -28.50 -48.18
CA LEU A 11 25.10 -27.18 -47.74
C LEU A 11 23.56 -27.08 -47.64
N LEU A 12 22.83 -28.19 -47.79
CA LEU A 12 21.35 -28.19 -47.84
C LEU A 12 20.68 -28.97 -46.69
N ALA A 13 21.41 -29.30 -45.62
CA ALA A 13 20.85 -30.02 -44.45
C ALA A 13 20.92 -29.24 -43.13
N TRP A 14 21.12 -27.91 -43.18
CA TRP A 14 21.10 -27.00 -42.03
C TRP A 14 20.06 -25.88 -42.18
N ALA A 15 19.00 -26.13 -42.95
CA ALA A 15 17.89 -25.19 -43.17
C ALA A 15 16.55 -25.68 -42.59
N ALA A 16 16.57 -26.54 -41.57
CA ALA A 16 15.36 -27.06 -40.95
C ALA A 16 15.53 -27.19 -39.43
N LEU A 17 15.66 -26.04 -38.77
CA LEU A 17 15.33 -25.84 -37.34
C LEU A 17 15.10 -24.33 -37.10
N GLN A 18 14.41 -23.67 -38.03
CA GLN A 18 13.68 -22.44 -37.67
C GLN A 18 12.40 -22.91 -36.98
N GLY A 19 12.53 -23.35 -35.72
CA GLY A 19 11.37 -23.37 -34.84
C GLY A 19 10.85 -21.95 -34.81
N ALA A 20 9.63 -21.74 -35.33
CA ALA A 20 8.96 -20.47 -35.14
C ALA A 20 8.81 -20.28 -33.63
N VAL A 21 9.67 -19.44 -33.04
CA VAL A 21 9.44 -18.92 -31.70
C VAL A 21 8.22 -18.02 -31.84
N GLN A 22 7.03 -18.60 -31.69
CA GLN A 22 5.83 -17.82 -31.44
C GLN A 22 6.09 -17.13 -30.10
N ALA A 23 6.15 -15.81 -30.08
CA ALA A 23 6.10 -15.07 -28.83
C ALA A 23 4.81 -15.51 -28.11
N GLU A 24 4.92 -15.94 -26.86
CA GLU A 24 3.72 -16.22 -26.08
C GLU A 24 2.84 -14.97 -26.06
N PRO A 25 1.52 -15.11 -26.21
CA PRO A 25 0.62 -13.96 -26.17
C PRO A 25 0.80 -13.25 -24.83
N TYR A 26 0.85 -11.91 -24.86
CA TYR A 26 0.87 -11.10 -23.66
C TYR A 26 -0.34 -11.48 -22.78
N VAL A 27 -0.06 -11.82 -21.52
CA VAL A 27 -1.07 -12.04 -20.48
C VAL A 27 -1.04 -10.84 -19.55
N ASP A 28 -2.19 -10.20 -19.40
CA ASP A 28 -2.38 -9.09 -18.47
C ASP A 28 -2.04 -9.51 -17.04
N VAL A 29 -1.35 -8.64 -16.29
CA VAL A 29 -0.95 -8.90 -14.89
C VAL A 29 -2.14 -9.14 -13.97
N LEU A 30 -3.32 -8.65 -14.34
CA LEU A 30 -4.58 -8.88 -13.62
C LEU A 30 -5.15 -10.28 -13.81
N ASP A 31 -4.66 -11.04 -14.80
CA ASP A 31 -5.11 -12.42 -15.10
C ASP A 31 -3.95 -13.43 -15.05
N LEU A 32 -2.76 -12.98 -14.64
CA LEU A 32 -1.56 -13.79 -14.49
C LEU A 32 -1.28 -14.04 -13.00
N PRO A 33 -1.38 -15.28 -12.49
CA PRO A 33 -1.03 -15.56 -11.09
C PRO A 33 0.42 -15.23 -10.75
N ALA A 34 0.67 -14.81 -9.50
CA ALA A 34 2.01 -14.52 -9.01
C ALA A 34 2.91 -15.76 -9.09
N GLN A 35 4.07 -15.63 -9.74
CA GLN A 35 5.00 -16.74 -9.89
C GLN A 35 5.81 -16.97 -8.61
N PRO A 36 5.97 -18.23 -8.15
CA PRO A 36 6.84 -18.57 -7.03
C PRO A 36 8.28 -18.09 -7.28
N SER A 37 8.90 -17.48 -6.26
CA SER A 37 10.29 -17.06 -6.33
C SER A 37 11.04 -17.33 -5.04
N ALA A 38 12.16 -18.06 -5.14
CA ALA A 38 13.08 -18.26 -4.02
C ALA A 38 13.73 -16.96 -3.52
N LEU A 39 13.67 -15.88 -4.32
CA LEU A 39 14.24 -14.58 -3.98
C LEU A 39 13.21 -13.61 -3.39
N ALA A 40 11.93 -14.00 -3.26
CA ALA A 40 10.86 -13.08 -2.90
C ALA A 40 11.13 -12.36 -1.55
N ALA A 41 11.55 -13.09 -0.51
CA ALA A 41 11.85 -12.53 0.80
C ALA A 41 13.07 -11.57 0.81
N SER A 42 13.93 -11.67 -0.20
CA SER A 42 15.10 -10.79 -0.40
C SER A 42 14.93 -9.76 -1.52
N SER A 43 13.73 -9.71 -2.13
CA SER A 43 13.39 -8.77 -3.21
C SER A 43 12.61 -7.58 -2.65
N ALA A 44 12.39 -6.55 -3.47
CA ALA A 44 11.61 -5.39 -3.06
C ALA A 44 10.24 -5.79 -2.50
N LEU A 45 9.86 -5.17 -1.38
CA LEU A 45 8.56 -5.28 -0.74
C LEU A 45 8.07 -3.86 -0.39
N ARG A 46 6.76 -3.67 -0.32
CA ARG A 46 6.11 -2.36 -0.16
C ARG A 46 5.56 -2.14 1.23
N ASP A 47 4.94 -3.16 1.81
CA ASP A 47 4.27 -3.05 3.10
C ASP A 47 4.32 -4.38 3.89
N VAL A 48 4.18 -4.28 5.21
CA VAL A 48 4.13 -5.41 6.14
C VAL A 48 3.13 -5.13 7.26
N SER A 49 2.28 -6.11 7.55
CA SER A 49 1.28 -6.03 8.62
C SER A 49 1.22 -7.32 9.43
N VAL A 50 0.45 -7.30 10.51
CA VAL A 50 0.26 -8.42 11.43
C VAL A 50 -1.18 -8.92 11.37
N ALA A 51 -1.35 -10.21 11.08
CA ALA A 51 -2.61 -10.94 11.12
C ALA A 51 -2.63 -11.85 12.37
N GLY A 52 -3.09 -11.31 13.50
CA GLY A 52 -3.00 -12.01 14.78
C GLY A 52 -1.54 -12.10 15.27
N THR A 53 -0.91 -13.26 15.10
CA THR A 53 0.54 -13.45 15.37
C THR A 53 1.37 -13.62 14.09
N ARG A 54 0.71 -13.78 12.93
CA ARG A 54 1.37 -13.97 11.65
C ARG A 54 1.79 -12.63 11.06
N LEU A 55 2.97 -12.58 10.48
CA LEU A 55 3.40 -11.45 9.65
C LEU A 55 3.01 -11.71 8.21
N VAL A 56 2.57 -10.66 7.51
CA VAL A 56 2.25 -10.71 6.08
C VAL A 56 2.86 -9.48 5.40
N ALA A 57 3.60 -9.69 4.31
CA ALA A 57 4.24 -8.64 3.53
C ALA A 57 3.82 -8.70 2.08
N VAL A 58 3.64 -7.55 1.43
CA VAL A 58 3.28 -7.46 0.00
C VAL A 58 4.33 -6.70 -0.80
N GLY A 59 4.36 -6.92 -2.11
CA GLY A 59 5.26 -6.21 -3.00
C GLY A 59 4.99 -6.42 -4.49
N PRO A 60 5.99 -6.12 -5.35
CA PRO A 60 5.87 -6.22 -6.79
C PRO A 60 5.53 -7.63 -7.29
N ARG A 61 4.97 -7.73 -8.49
CA ARG A 61 4.66 -8.99 -9.19
C ARG A 61 3.69 -9.91 -8.44
N GLY A 62 2.75 -9.33 -7.70
CA GLY A 62 1.78 -10.05 -6.87
C GLY A 62 2.41 -10.83 -5.71
N HIS A 63 3.65 -10.50 -5.33
CA HIS A 63 4.32 -11.19 -4.22
C HIS A 63 3.63 -10.82 -2.91
N ILE A 64 3.04 -11.83 -2.28
CA ILE A 64 2.60 -11.79 -0.88
C ILE A 64 3.33 -12.90 -0.15
N LEU A 65 3.98 -12.55 0.94
CA LEU A 65 4.74 -13.47 1.80
C LEU A 65 4.13 -13.48 3.19
N TYR A 66 4.15 -14.61 3.86
CA TYR A 66 3.74 -14.71 5.27
C TYR A 66 4.72 -15.53 6.10
N SER A 67 4.75 -15.24 7.40
CA SER A 67 5.57 -15.94 8.39
C SER A 67 4.77 -16.21 9.66
N ASP A 68 4.82 -17.46 10.10
CA ASP A 68 4.18 -17.96 11.35
C ASP A 68 5.19 -18.09 12.51
N ASP A 69 6.45 -17.71 12.29
CA ASP A 69 7.56 -17.92 13.21
C ASP A 69 8.40 -16.65 13.40
N GLN A 70 7.69 -15.52 13.55
CA GLN A 70 8.29 -14.22 13.92
C GLN A 70 9.34 -13.76 12.88
N GLY A 71 9.04 -14.00 11.60
CA GLY A 71 9.88 -13.57 10.49
C GLY A 71 11.12 -14.45 10.26
N SER A 72 11.26 -15.58 10.95
CA SER A 72 12.40 -16.49 10.77
C SER A 72 12.35 -17.21 9.43
N HIS A 73 11.16 -17.66 9.01
CA HIS A 73 10.91 -18.25 7.71
C HIS A 73 9.70 -17.62 7.03
N TRP A 74 9.81 -17.41 5.72
CA TRP A 74 8.77 -16.78 4.90
C TRP A 74 8.30 -17.72 3.80
N GLN A 75 7.00 -17.76 3.60
CA GLN A 75 6.35 -18.57 2.57
C GLN A 75 5.59 -17.65 1.61
N GLN A 76 5.67 -17.92 0.31
CA GLN A 76 4.90 -17.17 -0.67
C GLN A 76 3.46 -17.69 -0.73
N ALA A 77 2.50 -16.76 -0.67
CA ALA A 77 1.08 -17.02 -0.75
C ALA A 77 0.63 -17.36 -2.18
N GLN A 78 -0.58 -17.93 -2.29
CA GLN A 78 -1.26 -18.11 -3.57
C GLN A 78 -2.01 -16.83 -3.92
N VAL A 79 -1.61 -16.17 -5.00
CA VAL A 79 -2.15 -14.88 -5.44
C VAL A 79 -2.55 -14.98 -6.92
N PRO A 80 -3.79 -14.60 -7.28
CA PRO A 80 -4.34 -14.84 -8.61
C PRO A 80 -3.90 -13.78 -9.65
N VAL A 81 -3.11 -12.79 -9.22
CA VAL A 81 -2.61 -11.69 -10.05
C VAL A 81 -1.11 -11.50 -9.84
N SER A 82 -0.46 -10.85 -10.78
CA SER A 82 0.94 -10.44 -10.73
C SER A 82 1.09 -8.92 -10.83
N ALA A 83 0.01 -8.17 -10.56
CA ALA A 83 0.06 -6.73 -10.39
C ALA A 83 0.93 -6.37 -9.17
N ASP A 84 1.58 -5.22 -9.20
CA ASP A 84 2.36 -4.74 -8.05
C ASP A 84 1.43 -4.35 -6.90
N LEU A 85 1.69 -4.87 -5.70
CA LEU A 85 0.90 -4.60 -4.52
C LEU A 85 1.56 -3.51 -3.66
N ASN A 86 0.74 -2.59 -3.15
CA ASN A 86 1.19 -1.37 -2.48
C ASN A 86 0.99 -1.43 -0.96
N ALA A 87 -0.14 -1.94 -0.49
CA ALA A 87 -0.50 -1.95 0.93
C ALA A 87 -1.36 -3.16 1.30
N LEU A 88 -1.38 -3.49 2.60
CA LEU A 88 -2.26 -4.51 3.15
C LEU A 88 -2.86 -4.10 4.50
N SER A 89 -4.03 -4.67 4.83
CA SER A 89 -4.66 -4.49 6.13
C SER A 89 -5.41 -5.75 6.56
N PHE A 90 -5.33 -6.09 7.84
CA PHE A 90 -6.05 -7.22 8.43
C PHE A 90 -7.05 -6.71 9.48
N ALA A 91 -8.34 -6.95 9.26
CA ALA A 91 -9.39 -6.64 10.24
C ALA A 91 -9.46 -7.70 11.35
N THR A 92 -8.98 -8.91 11.07
CA THR A 92 -8.88 -10.02 12.03
C THR A 92 -7.62 -10.84 11.71
N ALA A 93 -7.31 -11.87 12.51
CA ALA A 93 -6.19 -12.76 12.22
C ALA A 93 -6.37 -13.59 10.94
N GLN A 94 -7.56 -13.61 10.35
CA GLN A 94 -7.90 -14.44 9.19
C GLN A 94 -8.32 -13.61 7.96
N LEU A 95 -9.04 -12.51 8.20
CA LEU A 95 -9.61 -11.67 7.16
C LEU A 95 -8.71 -10.46 6.91
N GLY A 96 -8.21 -10.35 5.68
CA GLY A 96 -7.33 -9.26 5.26
C GLY A 96 -7.51 -8.88 3.81
N TRP A 97 -7.11 -7.65 3.48
CA TRP A 97 -7.19 -7.06 2.16
C TRP A 97 -5.82 -6.56 1.73
N ALA A 98 -5.54 -6.64 0.43
CA ALA A 98 -4.36 -6.06 -0.18
C ALA A 98 -4.77 -5.28 -1.42
N VAL A 99 -4.12 -4.14 -1.64
CA VAL A 99 -4.41 -3.28 -2.79
C VAL A 99 -3.14 -2.94 -3.54
N GLY A 100 -3.28 -2.58 -4.81
CA GLY A 100 -2.11 -2.37 -5.65
C GLY A 100 -2.37 -1.55 -6.90
N ASN A 101 -1.39 -1.65 -7.80
CA ASN A 101 -1.46 -1.13 -9.15
C ASN A 101 -2.62 -1.77 -9.92
N ASP A 102 -2.97 -1.15 -11.05
CA ASP A 102 -4.03 -1.62 -11.92
C ASP A 102 -5.40 -1.71 -11.21
N GLY A 103 -5.61 -0.92 -10.15
CA GLY A 103 -6.85 -0.85 -9.36
C GLY A 103 -7.22 -2.14 -8.62
N VAL A 104 -6.26 -3.04 -8.40
CA VAL A 104 -6.55 -4.36 -7.82
C VAL A 104 -6.88 -4.28 -6.34
N ILE A 105 -7.92 -5.01 -5.93
CA ILE A 105 -8.25 -5.30 -4.53
C ILE A 105 -8.34 -6.81 -4.37
N LEU A 106 -7.53 -7.35 -3.45
CA LEU A 106 -7.49 -8.74 -3.07
C LEU A 106 -8.04 -8.92 -1.65
N HIS A 107 -8.61 -10.09 -1.38
CA HIS A 107 -9.12 -10.46 -0.07
C HIS A 107 -8.64 -11.87 0.32
N SER A 108 -8.26 -12.06 1.57
CA SER A 108 -7.87 -13.33 2.16
C SER A 108 -8.81 -13.71 3.29
N ARG A 109 -9.08 -15.02 3.42
CA ARG A 109 -9.91 -15.60 4.50
C ARG A 109 -9.16 -16.55 5.42
N ASP A 110 -7.86 -16.73 5.21
CA ASP A 110 -7.02 -17.73 5.87
C ASP A 110 -5.70 -17.16 6.43
N GLY A 111 -5.71 -15.85 6.74
CA GLY A 111 -4.58 -15.13 7.30
C GLY A 111 -3.48 -14.87 6.27
N GLY A 112 -3.84 -14.66 5.01
CA GLY A 112 -2.90 -14.28 3.95
C GLY A 112 -2.22 -15.42 3.20
N GLN A 113 -2.66 -16.68 3.36
CA GLN A 113 -2.08 -17.82 2.63
C GLN A 113 -2.62 -17.92 1.21
N ARG A 114 -3.92 -17.61 1.05
CA ARG A 114 -4.62 -17.55 -0.24
C ARG A 114 -5.37 -16.24 -0.37
N TRP A 115 -5.36 -15.72 -1.59
CA TRP A 115 -5.97 -14.46 -1.95
C TRP A 115 -6.93 -14.64 -3.12
N GLU A 116 -8.02 -13.89 -3.10
CA GLU A 116 -9.03 -13.85 -4.15
C GLU A 116 -9.17 -12.41 -4.64
N LYS A 117 -9.28 -12.20 -5.95
CA LYS A 117 -9.49 -10.88 -6.54
C LYS A 117 -10.95 -10.48 -6.35
N GLN A 118 -11.19 -9.37 -5.65
CA GLN A 118 -12.52 -8.75 -5.50
C GLN A 118 -12.80 -7.71 -6.57
N LEU A 119 -11.78 -6.92 -6.92
CA LEU A 119 -11.88 -5.82 -7.87
C LEU A 119 -10.58 -5.69 -8.67
N ASP A 120 -10.69 -5.16 -9.89
CA ASP A 120 -9.57 -4.60 -10.63
C ASP A 120 -9.98 -3.34 -11.37
N GLY A 121 -9.00 -2.62 -11.91
CA GLY A 121 -9.14 -1.31 -12.54
C GLY A 121 -10.08 -1.32 -13.75
N ARG A 122 -10.26 -2.46 -14.43
CA ARG A 122 -11.16 -2.59 -15.59
C ARG A 122 -12.61 -2.45 -15.13
N VAL A 123 -12.94 -3.17 -14.05
CA VAL A 123 -14.27 -3.16 -13.45
C VAL A 123 -14.50 -1.87 -12.64
N LEU A 124 -13.47 -1.37 -11.96
CA LEU A 124 -13.56 -0.16 -11.15
C LEU A 124 -14.04 1.05 -11.96
N GLY A 125 -13.43 1.31 -13.13
CA GLY A 125 -13.84 2.43 -13.98
C GLY A 125 -15.32 2.37 -14.37
N GLU A 126 -15.78 1.18 -14.81
CA GLU A 126 -17.17 0.95 -15.17
C GLU A 126 -18.12 1.15 -13.98
N GLN A 127 -17.76 0.65 -12.78
CA GLN A 127 -18.56 0.82 -11.57
C GLN A 127 -18.67 2.30 -11.15
N VAL A 128 -17.57 3.05 -11.22
CA VAL A 128 -17.56 4.49 -10.91
C VAL A 128 -18.46 5.25 -11.87
N LEU A 129 -18.33 4.99 -13.17
CA LEU A 129 -19.16 5.62 -14.19
C LEU A 129 -20.64 5.31 -13.99
N ALA A 130 -20.99 4.04 -13.82
CA ALA A 130 -22.37 3.61 -13.63
C ALA A 130 -23.00 4.23 -12.37
N TYR A 131 -22.25 4.27 -11.27
CA TYR A 131 -22.70 4.86 -10.01
C TYR A 131 -23.05 6.34 -10.18
N TYR A 132 -22.15 7.14 -10.76
CA TYR A 132 -22.38 8.58 -10.91
C TYR A 132 -23.39 8.92 -12.02
N GLN A 133 -23.50 8.11 -13.07
CA GLN A 133 -24.56 8.27 -14.07
C GLN A 133 -25.94 8.07 -13.45
N ALA A 134 -26.11 7.05 -12.61
CA ALA A 134 -27.38 6.83 -11.91
C ALA A 134 -27.73 8.00 -10.98
N ARG A 135 -26.74 8.56 -10.28
CA ARG A 135 -26.92 9.77 -9.44
C ARG A 135 -27.26 11.00 -10.28
N ALA A 136 -26.61 11.20 -11.42
CA ALA A 136 -26.89 12.31 -12.34
C ALA A 136 -28.33 12.26 -12.86
N GLN A 137 -28.82 11.07 -13.21
CA GLN A 137 -30.22 10.87 -13.64
C GLN A 137 -31.22 11.24 -12.53
N ALA A 138 -30.87 11.01 -11.27
CA ALA A 138 -31.74 11.30 -10.13
C ALA A 138 -31.62 12.74 -9.59
N GLY A 139 -30.45 13.35 -9.70
CA GLY A 139 -30.08 14.57 -8.96
C GLY A 139 -29.51 15.73 -9.80
N GLY A 140 -29.45 15.60 -11.12
CA GLY A 140 -29.08 16.69 -12.03
C GLY A 140 -27.58 17.02 -12.11
N ASP A 141 -27.27 18.22 -12.59
CA ASP A 141 -25.95 18.63 -13.11
C ASP A 141 -24.80 18.59 -12.08
N GLN A 142 -25.10 18.60 -10.78
CA GLN A 142 -24.10 18.51 -9.71
C GLN A 142 -23.21 17.25 -9.79
N TRP A 143 -23.69 16.22 -10.49
CA TRP A 143 -22.99 14.95 -10.68
C TRP A 143 -22.14 14.91 -11.96
N ALA A 144 -22.27 15.90 -12.86
CA ALA A 144 -21.61 15.89 -14.16
C ALA A 144 -20.09 15.76 -14.06
N ARG A 145 -19.47 16.43 -13.06
CA ARG A 145 -18.04 16.28 -12.76
C ARG A 145 -17.66 14.82 -12.50
N TRP A 146 -18.43 14.12 -11.68
CA TRP A 146 -18.12 12.76 -11.24
C TRP A 146 -18.43 11.71 -12.30
N VAL A 147 -19.44 11.95 -13.15
CA VAL A 147 -19.65 11.19 -14.38
C VAL A 147 -18.41 11.30 -15.27
N GLY A 148 -17.90 12.51 -15.48
CA GLY A 148 -16.67 12.73 -16.27
C GLY A 148 -15.44 12.02 -15.71
N GLU A 149 -15.29 11.94 -14.38
CA GLU A 149 -14.22 11.13 -13.77
C GLU A 149 -14.40 9.62 -14.05
N GLY A 150 -15.63 9.11 -14.00
CA GLY A 150 -15.92 7.72 -14.38
C GLY A 150 -15.59 7.44 -15.85
N GLU A 151 -15.98 8.35 -16.76
CA GLU A 151 -15.66 8.25 -18.19
C GLU A 151 -14.16 8.23 -18.43
N ARG A 152 -13.41 9.08 -17.71
CA ARG A 152 -11.95 9.13 -17.76
C ARG A 152 -11.32 7.82 -17.29
N LEU A 153 -11.79 7.25 -16.18
CA LEU A 153 -11.30 5.95 -15.68
C LEU A 153 -11.56 4.82 -16.68
N VAL A 154 -12.74 4.78 -17.30
CA VAL A 154 -13.04 3.78 -18.34
C VAL A 154 -12.13 3.96 -19.56
N ALA A 155 -11.92 5.19 -20.01
CA ALA A 155 -11.11 5.49 -21.19
C ALA A 155 -9.62 5.16 -20.99
N GLU A 156 -9.09 5.35 -19.78
CA GLU A 156 -7.71 5.04 -19.42
C GLU A 156 -7.50 3.56 -19.09
N GLY A 157 -8.55 2.83 -18.71
CA GLY A 157 -8.49 1.42 -18.34
C GLY A 157 -7.90 1.18 -16.95
N ALA A 158 -7.36 -0.01 -16.72
CA ALA A 158 -6.80 -0.43 -15.44
C ALA A 158 -5.41 0.15 -15.18
N ASP A 159 -5.32 1.47 -15.08
CA ASP A 159 -4.05 2.18 -14.90
C ASP A 159 -3.91 2.80 -13.50
N LYS A 160 -5.01 2.94 -12.74
CA LYS A 160 -5.00 3.72 -11.49
C LYS A 160 -4.65 2.87 -10.28
N PRO A 161 -3.49 3.10 -9.64
CA PRO A 161 -3.13 2.38 -8.43
C PRO A 161 -4.00 2.81 -7.24
N LEU A 162 -4.36 1.81 -6.45
CA LEU A 162 -4.75 1.97 -5.07
C LEU A 162 -3.47 1.94 -4.22
N LEU A 163 -3.35 2.91 -3.32
CA LEU A 163 -2.15 3.17 -2.54
C LEU A 163 -2.28 2.69 -1.10
N ASP A 164 -3.49 2.65 -0.54
CA ASP A 164 -3.72 2.14 0.81
C ASP A 164 -5.14 1.58 1.00
N VAL A 165 -5.29 0.71 1.99
CA VAL A 165 -6.55 0.06 2.37
C VAL A 165 -6.65 -0.06 3.88
N TRP A 166 -7.83 0.18 4.43
CA TRP A 166 -8.08 0.09 5.86
C TRP A 166 -9.48 -0.46 6.14
N PHE A 167 -9.59 -1.30 7.16
CA PHE A 167 -10.85 -1.86 7.64
C PHE A 167 -11.00 -1.64 9.15
N SER A 168 -12.17 -1.17 9.60
CA SER A 168 -12.49 -1.11 11.04
C SER A 168 -12.87 -2.46 11.61
N ASP A 169 -13.47 -3.28 10.74
CA ASP A 169 -14.01 -4.59 11.04
C ASP A 169 -14.13 -5.39 9.73
N PRO A 170 -14.54 -6.67 9.75
CA PRO A 170 -14.64 -7.48 8.55
C PRO A 170 -15.57 -6.98 7.43
N LEU A 171 -16.43 -6.00 7.69
CA LEU A 171 -17.45 -5.53 6.76
C LEU A 171 -17.16 -4.11 6.26
N HIS A 172 -16.68 -3.23 7.13
CA HIS A 172 -16.52 -1.81 6.82
C HIS A 172 -15.07 -1.44 6.56
N GLY A 173 -14.80 -0.83 5.40
CA GLY A 173 -13.46 -0.44 5.02
C GLY A 173 -13.39 0.57 3.89
N PHE A 174 -12.23 1.18 3.75
CA PHE A 174 -11.91 2.16 2.72
C PHE A 174 -10.67 1.74 1.94
N ALA A 175 -10.64 2.07 0.66
CA ALA A 175 -9.45 2.01 -0.17
C ALA A 175 -9.23 3.37 -0.83
N VAL A 176 -7.98 3.82 -0.88
CA VAL A 176 -7.60 5.12 -1.43
C VAL A 176 -6.49 4.99 -2.46
N GLY A 177 -6.41 5.95 -3.39
CA GLY A 177 -5.37 5.96 -4.40
C GLY A 177 -5.15 7.31 -5.08
N VAL A 178 -4.64 7.24 -6.31
CA VAL A 178 -4.33 8.42 -7.10
C VAL A 178 -5.59 9.16 -7.55
N PHE A 179 -5.41 10.44 -7.88
CA PHE A 179 -6.45 11.35 -8.38
C PHE A 179 -7.75 11.35 -7.56
N ASN A 180 -7.65 11.43 -6.23
CA ASN A 180 -8.78 11.37 -5.30
C ASN A 180 -9.65 10.11 -5.41
N LEU A 181 -9.08 9.00 -5.90
CA LEU A 181 -9.75 7.71 -5.87
C LEU A 181 -9.98 7.31 -4.41
N LEU A 182 -11.25 7.24 -4.01
CA LEU A 182 -11.70 6.91 -2.66
C LEU A 182 -12.90 5.97 -2.80
N LEU A 183 -12.77 4.76 -2.25
CA LEU A 183 -13.75 3.70 -2.29
C LEU A 183 -14.12 3.30 -0.87
N HIS A 184 -15.38 2.95 -0.66
CA HIS A 184 -15.91 2.50 0.63
C HIS A 184 -16.71 1.21 0.45
N THR A 185 -16.54 0.27 1.37
CA THR A 185 -17.34 -0.95 1.44
C THR A 185 -17.98 -1.08 2.82
N VAL A 186 -19.15 -1.72 2.85
CA VAL A 186 -19.91 -2.05 4.06
C VAL A 186 -20.26 -3.54 4.12
N ASP A 187 -19.71 -4.35 3.20
CA ASP A 187 -19.99 -5.78 3.05
C ASP A 187 -18.72 -6.63 2.85
N GLY A 188 -17.57 -6.10 3.28
CA GLY A 188 -16.28 -6.78 3.21
C GLY A 188 -15.67 -6.80 1.82
N GLY A 189 -16.00 -5.81 1.00
CA GLY A 189 -15.49 -5.64 -0.37
C GLY A 189 -16.21 -6.49 -1.42
N GLN A 190 -17.41 -6.99 -1.12
CA GLN A 190 -18.27 -7.57 -2.17
C GLN A 190 -18.74 -6.48 -3.13
N HIS A 191 -19.00 -5.28 -2.59
CA HIS A 191 -19.22 -4.07 -3.36
C HIS A 191 -18.35 -2.93 -2.82
N TRP A 192 -17.75 -2.20 -3.76
CA TRP A 192 -16.96 -1.00 -3.48
C TRP A 192 -17.68 0.23 -4.03
N THR A 193 -18.21 1.06 -3.14
CA THR A 193 -18.95 2.27 -3.50
C THR A 193 -17.97 3.42 -3.71
N PRO A 194 -18.02 4.12 -4.86
CA PRO A 194 -17.24 5.34 -5.07
C PRO A 194 -17.66 6.45 -4.10
N TRP A 195 -16.67 7.09 -3.48
CA TRP A 195 -16.84 8.15 -2.47
C TRP A 195 -16.09 9.44 -2.86
N LEU A 196 -15.80 9.65 -4.15
CA LEU A 196 -14.95 10.73 -4.65
C LEU A 196 -15.49 12.12 -4.26
N GLU A 197 -16.81 12.28 -4.19
CA GLU A 197 -17.48 13.53 -3.82
C GLU A 197 -17.50 13.80 -2.31
N ARG A 198 -17.16 12.80 -1.50
CA ARG A 198 -17.19 12.86 -0.04
C ARG A 198 -15.85 13.24 0.56
N SER A 199 -14.92 13.80 -0.21
CA SER A 199 -13.64 14.30 0.27
C SER A 199 -13.46 15.79 -0.02
N ASP A 200 -12.92 16.54 0.95
CA ASP A 200 -12.50 17.94 0.79
C ASP A 200 -11.17 18.04 0.03
N ASN A 201 -11.13 17.47 -1.18
CA ASN A 201 -9.98 17.41 -2.07
C ASN A 201 -10.35 17.91 -3.49
N PRO A 202 -10.73 19.19 -3.65
CA PRO A 202 -11.26 19.69 -4.91
C PRO A 202 -10.25 19.67 -6.06
N GLN A 203 -8.95 19.63 -5.75
CA GLN A 203 -7.84 19.59 -6.70
C GLN A 203 -7.55 18.19 -7.24
N GLY A 204 -8.19 17.15 -6.70
CA GLY A 204 -7.94 15.78 -7.13
C GLY A 204 -6.55 15.27 -6.77
N LEU A 205 -5.99 15.72 -5.64
CA LEU A 205 -4.66 15.28 -5.19
C LEU A 205 -4.66 13.78 -4.84
N HIS A 206 -3.49 13.14 -4.89
CA HIS A 206 -3.38 11.74 -4.50
C HIS A 206 -3.59 11.57 -2.99
N LEU A 207 -4.26 10.47 -2.64
CA LEU A 207 -4.46 10.02 -1.28
C LEU A 207 -3.44 8.90 -1.01
N THR A 208 -2.54 9.10 -0.06
CA THR A 208 -1.32 8.29 0.11
C THR A 208 -1.42 7.26 1.21
N GLY A 209 -2.31 7.44 2.19
CA GLY A 209 -2.41 6.55 3.35
C GLY A 209 -3.68 6.75 4.16
N LEU A 210 -4.09 5.71 4.87
CA LEU A 210 -5.24 5.60 5.76
C LEU A 210 -4.75 5.12 7.14
N ALA A 211 -5.18 5.78 8.20
CA ALA A 211 -5.02 5.21 9.54
C ALA A 211 -6.13 5.65 10.49
N SER A 212 -6.52 4.74 11.37
CA SER A 212 -7.34 5.09 12.53
C SER A 212 -6.45 5.48 13.70
N VAL A 213 -6.78 6.61 14.31
CA VAL A 213 -6.13 7.11 15.52
C VAL A 213 -7.20 7.61 16.47
N ASP A 214 -7.21 7.07 17.69
CA ASP A 214 -8.14 7.49 18.76
C ASP A 214 -9.62 7.47 18.32
N GLY A 215 -10.01 6.42 17.57
CA GLY A 215 -11.37 6.22 17.07
C GLY A 215 -11.77 7.09 15.87
N ALA A 216 -10.91 7.98 15.38
CA ALA A 216 -11.12 8.73 14.15
C ALA A 216 -10.31 8.13 12.99
N LEU A 217 -10.83 8.24 11.77
CA LEU A 217 -10.13 7.82 10.54
C LEU A 217 -9.55 9.03 9.82
N TYR A 218 -8.30 8.92 9.39
CA TYR A 218 -7.55 9.96 8.71
C TYR A 218 -7.05 9.47 7.36
N ILE A 219 -6.94 10.40 6.40
CA ILE A 219 -6.30 10.19 5.11
C ILE A 219 -5.15 11.20 4.95
N SER A 220 -3.95 10.71 4.67
CA SER A 220 -2.82 11.55 4.24
C SER A 220 -2.82 11.71 2.72
N GLY A 221 -2.22 12.80 2.23
CA GLY A 221 -2.09 13.04 0.80
C GLY A 221 -0.99 14.01 0.45
N GLU A 222 -0.99 14.42 -0.82
CA GLU A 222 0.00 15.33 -1.38
C GLU A 222 -0.25 16.80 -1.00
N GLN A 223 0.78 17.63 -1.16
CA GLN A 223 0.66 19.10 -1.07
C GLN A 223 -0.02 19.61 0.24
N GLY A 224 0.30 18.99 1.37
CA GLY A 224 -0.26 19.33 2.68
C GLY A 224 -1.69 18.83 2.90
N LEU A 225 -2.20 17.95 2.05
CA LEU A 225 -3.52 17.35 2.21
C LEU A 225 -3.51 16.37 3.37
N LEU A 226 -4.33 16.67 4.37
CA LEU A 226 -4.66 15.77 5.46
C LEU A 226 -6.17 15.86 5.69
N LEU A 227 -6.84 14.72 5.69
CA LEU A 227 -8.28 14.65 5.86
C LEU A 227 -8.64 13.82 7.09
N LYS A 228 -9.79 14.11 7.70
CA LYS A 228 -10.37 13.38 8.82
C LYS A 228 -11.82 13.06 8.50
N LEU A 229 -12.27 11.83 8.72
CA LEU A 229 -13.67 11.46 8.60
C LEU A 229 -14.49 12.26 9.63
N SER A 230 -15.58 12.89 9.18
CA SER A 230 -16.48 13.65 10.02
C SER A 230 -17.14 12.76 11.07
N ALA A 231 -17.52 13.34 12.20
CA ALA A 231 -18.10 12.59 13.32
C ALA A 231 -19.42 11.87 12.98
N ASP A 232 -20.14 12.34 11.96
CA ASP A 232 -21.34 11.69 11.41
C ASP A 232 -21.01 10.55 10.42
N GLY A 233 -19.73 10.35 10.06
CA GLY A 233 -19.29 9.32 9.12
C GLY A 233 -19.59 9.63 7.66
N GLU A 234 -20.05 10.83 7.31
CA GLU A 234 -20.56 11.12 5.97
C GLU A 234 -19.49 11.59 4.98
N ARG A 235 -18.40 12.23 5.46
CA ARG A 235 -17.37 12.80 4.57
C ARG A 235 -16.01 12.99 5.23
N PHE A 236 -14.96 13.02 4.42
CA PHE A 236 -13.61 13.41 4.81
C PHE A 236 -13.42 14.93 4.72
N GLN A 237 -13.20 15.56 5.87
CA GLN A 237 -12.98 17.00 6.02
C GLN A 237 -11.49 17.33 6.05
N ARG A 238 -11.09 18.41 5.36
CA ARG A 238 -9.69 18.83 5.33
C ARG A 238 -9.26 19.46 6.65
N LEU A 239 -8.15 18.98 7.19
CA LEU A 239 -7.47 19.58 8.33
C LEU A 239 -6.50 20.68 7.85
N SER A 240 -6.41 21.76 8.63
CA SER A 240 -5.43 22.81 8.40
C SER A 240 -4.08 22.37 8.98
N THR A 241 -3.03 22.39 8.14
CA THR A 241 -1.67 22.07 8.57
C THR A 241 -0.70 23.15 8.08
N PRO A 242 0.38 23.45 8.82
CA PRO A 242 1.38 24.45 8.41
C PRO A 242 2.33 23.96 7.30
N TYR A 243 2.18 22.72 6.84
CA TYR A 243 3.09 22.08 5.89
C TYR A 243 2.40 21.86 4.55
N ALA A 244 3.11 22.21 3.47
CA ALA A 244 2.60 22.13 2.09
C ALA A 244 3.24 21.01 1.26
N GLY A 245 4.02 20.12 1.88
CA GLY A 245 4.60 18.95 1.19
C GLY A 245 3.74 17.70 1.34
N THR A 246 4.19 16.60 0.74
CA THR A 246 3.45 15.33 0.77
C THR A 246 3.59 14.63 2.13
N TYR A 247 2.46 14.23 2.69
CA TYR A 247 2.42 13.25 3.77
C TYR A 247 2.41 11.85 3.18
N PHE A 248 3.21 10.95 3.76
CA PHE A 248 3.22 9.53 3.40
C PHE A 248 2.45 8.66 4.38
N GLY A 249 2.05 9.22 5.53
CA GLY A 249 1.15 8.53 6.44
C GLY A 249 0.82 9.33 7.69
N VAL A 250 -0.01 8.71 8.50
CA VAL A 250 -0.37 9.14 9.84
C VAL A 250 -0.26 7.96 10.80
N ILE A 251 0.10 8.25 12.04
CA ILE A 251 0.14 7.24 13.11
C ILE A 251 -0.21 7.91 14.43
N GLY A 252 -0.76 7.16 15.37
CA GLY A 252 -1.10 7.73 16.66
C GLY A 252 -1.60 6.71 17.65
N LYS A 253 -1.81 7.22 18.85
CA LYS A 253 -2.40 6.53 20.00
C LYS A 253 -3.34 7.50 20.71
N PRO A 254 -4.15 7.07 21.69
CA PRO A 254 -5.07 7.98 22.37
C PRO A 254 -4.40 9.29 22.81
N GLY A 255 -4.97 10.42 22.41
CA GLY A 255 -4.43 11.76 22.71
C GLY A 255 -3.18 12.22 21.94
N THR A 256 -2.63 11.43 21.01
CA THR A 256 -1.48 11.86 20.18
C THR A 256 -1.61 11.36 18.74
N LEU A 257 -1.54 12.29 17.79
CA LEU A 257 -1.54 12.05 16.35
C LEU A 257 -0.27 12.63 15.72
N LEU A 258 0.42 11.84 14.90
CA LEU A 258 1.53 12.26 14.07
C LEU A 258 1.15 12.16 12.59
N ALA A 259 1.53 13.17 11.81
CA ALA A 259 1.55 13.11 10.35
C ALA A 259 3.01 13.20 9.90
N TYR A 260 3.45 12.28 9.05
CA TYR A 260 4.85 12.20 8.60
C TYR A 260 4.94 12.16 7.08
N GLY A 261 6.08 12.59 6.54
CA GLY A 261 6.25 12.56 5.09
C GLY A 261 7.56 13.07 4.54
N LEU A 262 7.44 13.80 3.43
CA LEU A 262 8.53 14.19 2.54
C LEU A 262 9.64 14.96 3.28
N ARG A 263 10.89 14.55 3.06
CA ARG A 263 12.10 15.17 3.64
C ARG A 263 12.07 15.28 5.17
N GLY A 264 11.75 14.17 5.85
CA GLY A 264 11.87 14.10 7.31
C GLY A 264 10.79 14.82 8.10
N HIS A 265 9.76 15.38 7.45
CA HIS A 265 8.77 16.20 8.14
C HIS A 265 7.88 15.35 9.02
N VAL A 266 7.71 15.80 10.27
CA VAL A 266 6.76 15.26 11.24
C VAL A 266 5.99 16.43 11.84
N LEU A 267 4.67 16.33 11.81
CA LEU A 267 3.78 17.18 12.59
C LEU A 267 3.12 16.36 13.69
N ARG A 268 2.95 16.97 14.85
CA ARG A 268 2.31 16.38 16.02
C ARG A 268 1.08 17.19 16.41
N SER A 269 0.00 16.48 16.75
CA SER A 269 -1.22 17.03 17.32
C SER A 269 -1.60 16.24 18.58
N THR A 270 -2.15 16.94 19.58
CA THR A 270 -2.69 16.34 20.81
C THR A 270 -4.18 16.63 21.01
N ASP A 271 -4.84 17.13 19.96
CA ASP A 271 -6.25 17.53 19.98
C ASP A 271 -7.00 16.96 18.77
N GLY A 272 -6.55 15.79 18.29
CA GLY A 272 -7.20 15.06 17.21
C GLY A 272 -7.07 15.72 15.83
N GLY A 273 -6.04 16.54 15.63
CA GLY A 273 -5.71 17.20 14.37
C GLY A 273 -6.20 18.64 14.23
N ALA A 274 -6.65 19.27 15.32
CA ALA A 274 -7.12 20.65 15.29
C ALA A 274 -5.96 21.66 15.34
N GLN A 275 -4.89 21.36 16.08
CA GLN A 275 -3.64 22.12 16.13
C GLN A 275 -2.44 21.21 15.88
N TRP A 276 -1.40 21.76 15.25
CA TRP A 276 -0.21 21.04 14.84
C TRP A 276 1.07 21.76 15.24
N GLN A 277 2.04 20.98 15.72
CA GLN A 277 3.39 21.43 16.01
C GLN A 277 4.39 20.63 15.18
N ALA A 278 5.33 21.30 14.52
CA ALA A 278 6.42 20.61 13.83
C ALA A 278 7.38 19.99 14.83
N VAL A 279 7.75 18.73 14.60
CA VAL A 279 8.72 17.99 15.41
C VAL A 279 10.00 17.81 14.61
N LYS A 280 11.12 18.17 15.23
CA LYS A 280 12.42 18.10 14.58
C LYS A 280 12.92 16.65 14.56
N THR A 281 13.35 16.18 13.39
CA THR A 281 13.87 14.82 13.16
C THR A 281 15.32 14.77 12.68
N ASP A 282 15.87 15.90 12.22
CA ASP A 282 17.18 16.01 11.55
C ASP A 282 17.34 15.15 10.26
N LEU A 283 16.26 14.53 9.78
CA LEU A 283 16.26 13.75 8.53
C LEU A 283 16.13 14.65 7.31
N THR A 284 16.83 14.29 6.24
CA THR A 284 16.69 14.91 4.91
C THR A 284 15.96 14.01 3.90
N SER A 285 15.92 12.70 4.17
CA SER A 285 15.17 11.68 3.46
C SER A 285 13.71 11.65 3.93
N SER A 286 12.80 11.19 3.07
CA SER A 286 11.38 11.02 3.43
C SER A 286 11.18 9.96 4.49
N ILE A 287 10.24 10.19 5.40
CA ILE A 287 9.75 9.16 6.31
C ILE A 287 8.66 8.38 5.58
N THR A 288 8.83 7.08 5.46
CA THR A 288 8.03 6.20 4.60
C THR A 288 7.25 5.16 5.38
N ALA A 289 7.69 4.82 6.59
CA ALA A 289 6.97 3.90 7.46
C ALA A 289 6.99 4.38 8.90
N ALA A 290 5.95 4.00 9.64
CA ALA A 290 5.85 4.23 11.07
C ALA A 290 5.20 3.04 11.75
N SER A 291 5.56 2.79 13.01
CA SER A 291 4.93 1.76 13.83
C SER A 291 4.90 2.17 15.30
N LEU A 292 4.04 1.52 16.07
CA LEU A 292 4.00 1.62 17.53
C LEU A 292 4.44 0.30 18.13
N ASP A 293 5.35 0.35 19.10
CA ASP A 293 5.64 -0.84 19.90
C ASP A 293 4.59 -1.06 21.00
N ALA A 294 4.67 -2.21 21.67
CA ALA A 294 3.75 -2.58 22.75
C ALA A 294 3.77 -1.63 23.96
N SER A 295 4.83 -0.82 24.12
CA SER A 295 4.91 0.23 25.14
C SER A 295 4.35 1.58 24.68
N GLY A 296 3.89 1.67 23.43
CA GLY A 296 3.35 2.87 22.82
C GLY A 296 4.41 3.87 22.37
N ARG A 297 5.67 3.46 22.21
CA ARG A 297 6.70 4.33 21.62
C ARG A 297 6.50 4.42 20.11
N PHE A 298 6.70 5.61 19.56
CA PHE A 298 6.64 5.83 18.12
C PHE A 298 7.97 5.45 17.49
N TRP A 299 7.91 4.66 16.43
CA TRP A 299 9.03 4.30 15.58
C TRP A 299 8.80 4.85 14.18
N LEU A 300 9.78 5.59 13.65
CA LEU A 300 9.74 6.15 12.30
C LEU A 300 10.91 5.60 11.50
N ALA A 301 10.65 5.22 10.25
CA ALA A 301 11.66 4.74 9.33
C ALA A 301 11.71 5.61 8.07
N SER A 302 12.91 5.91 7.60
CA SER A 302 13.12 6.71 6.38
C SER A 302 13.33 5.84 5.14
N GLN A 303 13.10 6.44 3.97
CA GLN A 303 13.43 5.84 2.67
C GLN A 303 14.93 5.54 2.53
N ALA A 304 15.80 6.23 3.30
CA ALA A 304 17.22 5.94 3.32
C ALA A 304 17.60 4.84 4.34
N GLY A 305 16.65 4.39 5.15
CA GLY A 305 16.83 3.38 6.19
C GLY A 305 17.18 3.93 7.57
N ASP A 306 17.06 5.24 7.80
CA ASP A 306 17.17 5.78 9.16
C ASP A 306 16.03 5.26 10.02
N LEU A 307 16.30 5.05 11.31
CA LEU A 307 15.30 4.72 12.31
C LEU A 307 15.34 5.76 13.42
N LEU A 308 14.18 6.25 13.80
CA LEU A 308 13.98 7.15 14.92
C LEU A 308 12.98 6.54 15.90
N VAL A 309 13.20 6.76 17.19
CA VAL A 309 12.28 6.36 18.26
C VAL A 309 11.91 7.55 19.12
N SER A 310 10.64 7.61 19.55
CA SER A 310 10.15 8.57 20.54
C SER A 310 9.49 7.83 21.70
N GLY A 311 9.97 8.12 22.91
CA GLY A 311 9.38 7.68 24.17
C GLY A 311 8.56 8.76 24.90
N ASP A 312 8.39 9.94 24.28
CA ASP A 312 7.75 11.12 24.86
C ASP A 312 6.54 11.58 24.02
N ASP A 313 5.75 10.60 23.58
CA ASP A 313 4.54 10.80 22.78
C ASP A 313 4.78 11.60 21.49
N GLY A 314 5.92 11.38 20.83
CA GLY A 314 6.29 12.04 19.58
C GLY A 314 6.74 13.49 19.75
N ALA A 315 6.98 13.97 20.98
CA ALA A 315 7.46 15.33 21.21
C ALA A 315 8.92 15.52 20.78
N SER A 316 9.74 14.47 20.87
CA SER A 316 11.09 14.43 20.33
C SER A 316 11.46 13.03 19.82
N PHE A 317 12.45 12.96 18.94
CA PHE A 317 12.90 11.71 18.34
C PHE A 317 14.42 11.54 18.51
N SER A 318 14.83 10.32 18.86
CA SER A 318 16.23 9.93 18.95
C SER A 318 16.58 8.92 17.86
N PRO A 319 17.77 9.02 17.23
CA PRO A 319 18.20 8.04 16.24
C PRO A 319 18.49 6.70 16.88
N VAL A 320 18.11 5.62 16.19
CA VAL A 320 18.40 4.25 16.58
C VAL A 320 19.60 3.76 15.79
N ALA A 321 20.63 3.31 16.52
CA ALA A 321 21.83 2.75 15.91
C ALA A 321 21.49 1.47 15.14
N GLN A 322 22.07 1.31 13.96
CA GLN A 322 21.84 0.15 13.10
C GLN A 322 23.17 -0.38 12.55
N THR A 323 23.34 -1.69 12.60
CA THR A 323 24.48 -2.39 11.99
C THR A 323 24.34 -2.47 10.47
N GLN A 324 23.10 -2.61 9.97
CA GLN A 324 22.81 -2.66 8.54
C GLN A 324 21.65 -1.74 8.18
N ARG A 325 21.95 -0.71 7.39
CA ARG A 325 20.97 0.22 6.85
C ARG A 325 20.53 -0.19 5.44
N ALA A 326 19.22 -0.20 5.20
CA ALA A 326 18.65 -0.35 3.87
C ALA A 326 17.34 0.46 3.77
N PRO A 327 16.93 0.87 2.56
CA PRO A 327 15.65 1.55 2.35
C PRO A 327 14.49 0.81 3.00
N VAL A 328 13.58 1.56 3.63
CA VAL A 328 12.38 1.04 4.27
C VAL A 328 11.15 1.61 3.57
N SER A 329 10.16 0.76 3.34
CA SER A 329 8.84 1.09 2.80
C SER A 329 7.71 0.74 3.77
N GLY A 330 7.87 -0.32 4.57
CA GLY A 330 6.91 -0.74 5.59
C GLY A 330 7.58 -1.22 6.88
N ALA A 331 6.86 -1.13 8.00
CA ALA A 331 7.37 -1.49 9.32
C ALA A 331 6.24 -2.00 10.23
N ALA A 332 6.48 -3.12 10.91
CA ALA A 332 5.57 -3.68 11.91
C ALA A 332 6.34 -4.35 13.04
N PHE A 333 5.78 -4.36 14.25
CA PHE A 333 6.30 -5.18 15.34
C PHE A 333 5.67 -6.56 15.32
N ASP A 334 6.48 -7.60 15.48
CA ASP A 334 5.98 -8.96 15.64
C ASP A 334 5.55 -9.26 17.08
N SER A 335 5.10 -10.48 17.33
CA SER A 335 4.67 -10.93 18.65
C SER A 335 5.81 -11.07 19.69
N ALA A 336 7.07 -11.08 19.27
CA ALA A 336 8.25 -11.04 20.14
C ALA A 336 8.69 -9.60 20.46
N ALA A 337 8.00 -8.59 19.92
CA ALA A 337 8.38 -7.19 19.95
C ALA A 337 9.67 -6.87 19.17
N ASP A 338 10.00 -7.72 18.19
CA ASP A 338 11.02 -7.39 17.19
C ASP A 338 10.42 -6.52 16.10
N LEU A 339 11.20 -5.54 15.62
CA LEU A 339 10.81 -4.64 14.54
C LEU A 339 11.13 -5.29 13.20
N VAL A 340 10.09 -5.65 12.45
CA VAL A 340 10.16 -6.16 11.09
C VAL A 340 10.06 -5.01 10.10
N LEU A 341 11.05 -4.89 9.24
CA LEU A 341 11.17 -3.86 8.21
C LEU A 341 11.18 -4.50 6.83
N VAL A 342 10.46 -3.88 5.90
CA VAL A 342 10.47 -4.26 4.48
C VAL A 342 10.90 -3.09 3.61
N GLY A 343 11.43 -3.38 2.42
CA GLY A 343 11.91 -2.37 1.48
C GLY A 343 12.56 -2.95 0.24
N GLU A 344 13.33 -2.12 -0.47
CA GLU A 344 14.00 -2.47 -1.74
C GLU A 344 15.01 -3.64 -1.62
N ARG A 345 15.38 -4.03 -0.40
CA ARG A 345 16.29 -5.16 -0.12
C ARG A 345 15.61 -6.32 0.60
N GLY A 346 14.28 -6.40 0.54
CA GLY A 346 13.50 -7.43 1.22
C GLY A 346 13.34 -7.19 2.71
N ILE A 347 13.23 -8.28 3.44
CA ILE A 347 12.82 -8.31 4.85
C ILE A 347 14.05 -8.24 5.75
N ARG A 348 13.96 -7.45 6.83
CA ARG A 348 14.93 -7.43 7.92
C ARG A 348 14.21 -7.35 9.25
N THR A 349 14.70 -8.09 10.23
CA THR A 349 14.21 -8.04 11.61
C THR A 349 15.28 -7.43 12.50
N LEU A 350 14.87 -6.52 13.38
CA LEU A 350 15.72 -5.88 14.36
C LEU A 350 15.12 -6.11 15.74
N ALA A 351 15.88 -6.71 16.65
CA ALA A 351 15.53 -6.75 18.07
C ALA A 351 15.93 -5.40 18.68
N PRO A 352 14.99 -4.47 18.93
CA PRO A 352 15.34 -3.20 19.53
C PRO A 352 15.79 -3.45 20.96
N GLU A 353 16.92 -2.85 21.38
CA GLU A 353 17.39 -2.99 22.76
C GLU A 353 16.25 -2.65 23.73
N GLN A 354 15.82 -3.65 24.51
CA GLN A 354 14.98 -3.39 25.67
C GLN A 354 15.81 -2.58 26.66
N PRO A 355 15.30 -1.46 27.20
CA PRO A 355 16.04 -0.72 28.21
C PRO A 355 16.37 -1.68 29.36
N GLN A 356 17.66 -1.79 29.69
CA GLN A 356 18.08 -2.48 30.91
C GLN A 356 17.30 -1.85 32.06
N GLN A 357 16.47 -2.65 32.76
CA GLN A 357 15.88 -2.19 34.01
C GLN A 357 17.04 -1.85 34.96
N PRO A 358 17.00 -0.68 35.62
CA PRO A 358 18.09 -0.20 36.47
C PRO A 358 18.34 -1.10 37.69
#